data_AF-A0A960QRI1-F1
#
_entry.id   AF-A0A960QRI1-F1
#
_cell.length_a   1.000
_cell.length_b   1.000
_cell.length_c   1.000
_cell.angle_alpha   90.00
_cell.angle_beta   90.00
_cell.angle_gamma   90.00
#
_symmetry.space_group_name_H-M   'P 1'
#
loop_
_entity.id
_entity.type
_entity.pdbx_description
1 polymer ?
#
loop_
_entity_poly.entity_id
_entity_poly.type
_entity_poly.pdbx_seq_one_letter_code
_entity_poly.pdbx_strand_id
1 'polypeptide(L)'
;GVTNRIEGSDGAVIAGGYGNSIATGSYNAVIAGGRAQRIGTNAFTAAIVGGWGNEVREEASGSFIGAGGFNLIDESAFNAAIVSGRDNTLAAGATKSFIGAGTINRIEAQQAVIGGGSDNIIAAGANSSVIGGGEGHRIYNGAPYSVIPGGRANHIADNATNAFAAGYRAQANHPGTFVWADGQDTDFASTTPNEFSVRASGGIRLQGLVQIGSETNAGTGTRPILVRRVESTDNSPGKVVARAEDMQLQRDGSTGGFVIITQSNRANRSLSAFGINSSGAPVGTNFTLATAPSTNIVFTDAQNVVSFTTTFGDIYNNAEVTQVSISRRSGDYFWVGTLTSSRDQ
;
A
#
# COMPACT_ATOMS: atom_id res chain seq x y z
N GLY A 1 -29.94 -25.78 35.96
CA GLY A 1 -29.74 -24.33 36.12
C GLY A 1 -30.95 -23.70 36.77
N VAL A 2 -30.96 -22.38 36.95
CA VAL A 2 -32.07 -21.61 37.55
C VAL A 2 -32.70 -20.73 36.47
N THR A 3 -34.02 -20.67 36.41
CA THR A 3 -34.81 -19.83 35.46
C THR A 3 -34.42 -19.99 33.99
N ASN A 4 -33.98 -21.18 33.58
CA ASN A 4 -33.71 -21.48 32.16
C ASN A 4 -35.00 -21.91 31.46
N ARG A 5 -35.19 -21.52 30.20
CA ARG A 5 -36.42 -21.79 29.43
C ARG A 5 -36.12 -22.20 27.99
N ILE A 6 -36.76 -23.28 27.53
CA ILE A 6 -36.80 -23.69 26.11
C ILE A 6 -38.27 -23.73 25.71
N GLU A 7 -38.62 -23.10 24.59
CA GLU A 7 -39.99 -23.06 24.06
C GLU A 7 -40.01 -23.68 22.67
N GLY A 8 -40.91 -24.64 22.43
CA GLY A 8 -41.24 -25.14 21.08
C GLY A 8 -40.06 -25.36 20.13
N SER A 9 -38.96 -25.95 20.61
CA SER A 9 -37.70 -26.08 19.87
C SER A 9 -37.11 -27.47 20.04
N ASP A 10 -37.50 -28.36 19.14
CA ASP A 10 -37.03 -29.74 19.11
C ASP A 10 -35.50 -29.83 19.01
N GLY A 11 -34.91 -30.71 19.84
CA GLY A 11 -33.46 -30.92 19.89
C GLY A 11 -32.65 -29.79 20.53
N ALA A 12 -33.28 -28.71 21.00
CA ALA A 12 -32.57 -27.62 21.66
C ALA A 12 -32.08 -28.01 23.06
N VAL A 13 -30.92 -27.48 23.47
CA VAL A 13 -30.27 -27.82 24.75
C VAL A 13 -29.86 -26.56 25.50
N ILE A 14 -30.23 -26.46 26.77
CA ILE A 14 -29.60 -25.57 27.74
C ILE A 14 -28.94 -26.43 28.82
N ALA A 15 -27.61 -26.56 28.79
CA ALA A 15 -26.92 -27.49 29.69
C ALA A 15 -26.86 -27.00 31.15
N GLY A 16 -26.96 -25.69 31.40
CA GLY A 16 -26.87 -25.14 32.76
C GLY A 16 -27.03 -23.62 32.83
N GLY A 17 -26.59 -23.02 33.93
CA GLY A 17 -26.55 -21.56 34.10
C GLY A 17 -27.79 -20.92 34.75
N TYR A 18 -27.91 -19.61 34.56
CA TYR A 18 -28.95 -18.76 35.16
C TYR A 18 -29.64 -17.90 34.10
N GLY A 19 -30.97 -18.02 33.97
CA GLY A 19 -31.77 -17.11 33.15
C GLY A 19 -31.53 -17.23 31.65
N ASN A 20 -31.15 -18.40 31.16
CA ASN A 20 -30.92 -18.62 29.73
C ASN A 20 -32.22 -19.01 29.02
N SER A 21 -32.44 -18.51 27.80
CA SER A 21 -33.66 -18.79 27.04
C SER A 21 -33.41 -19.15 25.58
N ILE A 22 -34.10 -20.18 25.08
CA ILE A 22 -34.21 -20.53 23.66
C ILE A 22 -35.69 -20.42 23.27
N ALA A 23 -36.02 -19.50 22.36
CA ALA A 23 -37.39 -19.25 21.92
C ALA A 23 -37.86 -20.25 20.84
N THR A 24 -39.14 -20.20 20.49
CA THR A 24 -39.83 -21.16 19.59
C THR A 24 -39.20 -21.29 18.21
N GLY A 25 -39.21 -22.51 17.67
CA GLY A 25 -38.73 -22.81 16.33
C GLY A 25 -37.21 -22.84 16.18
N SER A 26 -36.43 -22.73 17.27
CA SER A 26 -34.96 -22.75 17.21
C SER A 26 -34.40 -24.16 17.34
N TYR A 27 -34.72 -25.00 16.35
CA TYR A 27 -34.36 -26.42 16.34
C TYR A 27 -32.85 -26.64 16.46
N ASN A 28 -32.47 -27.60 17.31
CA ASN A 28 -31.07 -27.98 17.59
C ASN A 28 -30.18 -26.82 18.10
N ALA A 29 -30.77 -25.73 18.61
CA ALA A 29 -30.00 -24.65 19.19
C ALA A 29 -29.40 -25.04 20.55
N VAL A 30 -28.21 -24.52 20.87
CA VAL A 30 -27.47 -24.90 22.07
C VAL A 30 -27.05 -23.68 22.88
N ILE A 31 -27.39 -23.68 24.17
CA ILE A 31 -26.74 -22.83 25.17
C ILE A 31 -25.99 -23.75 26.14
N ALA A 32 -24.66 -23.77 26.10
CA ALA A 32 -23.89 -24.66 26.95
C ALA A 32 -23.80 -24.18 28.41
N GLY A 33 -24.07 -22.90 28.69
CA GLY A 33 -24.16 -22.35 30.05
C GLY A 33 -24.17 -20.83 30.09
N GLY A 34 -23.67 -20.26 31.18
CA GLY A 34 -23.58 -18.81 31.37
C GLY A 34 -24.82 -18.19 32.02
N ARG A 35 -24.93 -16.86 31.93
CA ARG A 35 -26.00 -16.07 32.56
C ARG A 35 -26.70 -15.22 31.52
N ALA A 36 -28.04 -15.22 31.52
CA ALA A 36 -28.86 -14.33 30.70
C ALA A 36 -28.56 -14.42 29.19
N GLN A 37 -28.27 -15.63 28.69
CA GLN A 37 -28.09 -15.87 27.26
C GLN A 37 -29.44 -16.03 26.56
N ARG A 38 -29.61 -15.48 25.36
CA ARG A 38 -30.85 -15.60 24.58
C ARG A 38 -30.58 -16.09 23.16
N ILE A 39 -31.32 -17.11 22.74
CA ILE A 39 -31.50 -17.48 21.33
C ILE A 39 -32.96 -17.19 20.94
N GLY A 40 -33.17 -16.31 19.96
CA GLY A 40 -34.47 -15.85 19.45
C GLY A 40 -35.23 -16.93 18.67
N THR A 41 -36.37 -16.59 18.07
CA THR A 41 -37.18 -17.58 17.32
C THR A 41 -36.55 -17.96 15.99
N ASN A 42 -36.81 -19.16 15.49
CA ASN A 42 -36.36 -19.64 14.17
C ASN A 42 -34.82 -19.50 13.93
N ALA A 43 -34.02 -19.50 14.99
CA ALA A 43 -32.56 -19.43 14.93
C ALA A 43 -31.98 -20.85 14.95
N PHE A 44 -32.26 -21.61 13.88
CA PHE A 44 -31.89 -23.02 13.78
C PHE A 44 -30.38 -23.20 13.99
N THR A 45 -29.99 -24.25 14.72
CA THR A 45 -28.58 -24.63 14.98
C THR A 45 -27.68 -23.54 15.59
N ALA A 46 -28.26 -22.44 16.08
CA ALA A 46 -27.51 -21.39 16.73
C ALA A 46 -26.89 -21.90 18.04
N ALA A 47 -25.69 -21.43 18.37
CA ALA A 47 -24.98 -21.87 19.56
C ALA A 47 -24.39 -20.70 20.35
N ILE A 48 -24.59 -20.72 21.67
CA ILE A 48 -23.94 -19.84 22.63
C ILE A 48 -23.21 -20.72 23.65
N VAL A 49 -21.88 -20.67 23.69
CA VAL A 49 -21.12 -21.58 24.59
C VAL A 49 -21.16 -21.09 26.04
N GLY A 50 -20.94 -19.80 26.30
CA GLY A 50 -21.01 -19.28 27.66
C GLY A 50 -20.87 -17.76 27.75
N GLY A 51 -20.63 -17.27 28.97
CA GLY A 51 -20.51 -15.84 29.24
C GLY A 51 -21.76 -15.22 29.87
N TRP A 52 -21.98 -13.92 29.61
CA TRP A 52 -23.07 -13.16 30.20
C TRP A 52 -23.76 -12.21 29.22
N GLY A 53 -25.07 -12.32 29.07
CA GLY A 53 -25.88 -11.38 28.30
C GLY A 53 -25.64 -11.46 26.78
N ASN A 54 -25.18 -12.59 26.26
CA ASN A 54 -25.02 -12.79 24.82
C ASN A 54 -26.36 -13.16 24.17
N GLU A 55 -26.60 -12.64 22.97
CA GLU A 55 -27.87 -12.78 22.28
C GLU A 55 -27.66 -13.14 20.81
N VAL A 56 -28.32 -14.21 20.35
CA VAL A 56 -28.55 -14.50 18.93
C VAL A 56 -30.03 -14.26 18.68
N ARG A 57 -30.38 -13.33 17.80
CA ARG A 57 -31.77 -12.93 17.55
C ARG A 57 -32.48 -13.81 16.51
N GLU A 58 -33.72 -13.43 16.25
CA GLU A 58 -34.67 -14.15 15.42
C GLU A 58 -34.07 -14.41 14.02
N GLU A 59 -34.35 -15.57 13.44
CA GLU A 59 -33.89 -15.96 12.09
C GLU A 59 -32.35 -15.96 11.88
N ALA A 60 -31.50 -15.78 12.90
CA ALA A 60 -30.04 -15.81 12.75
C ALA A 60 -29.47 -17.25 12.75
N SER A 61 -29.95 -18.10 11.85
CA SER A 61 -29.63 -19.53 11.81
C SER A 61 -28.14 -19.82 11.56
N GLY A 62 -27.62 -20.89 12.19
CA GLY A 62 -26.23 -21.33 12.10
C GLY A 62 -25.22 -20.36 12.73
N SER A 63 -25.69 -19.41 13.55
CA SER A 63 -24.83 -18.41 14.18
C SER A 63 -24.19 -18.92 15.46
N PHE A 64 -23.04 -18.34 15.81
CA PHE A 64 -22.23 -18.80 16.92
C PHE A 64 -21.72 -17.64 17.78
N ILE A 65 -21.95 -17.72 19.09
CA ILE A 65 -21.25 -16.91 20.08
C ILE A 65 -20.44 -17.84 20.98
N GLY A 66 -19.11 -17.71 20.96
CA GLY A 66 -18.25 -18.52 21.81
C GLY A 66 -18.39 -18.12 23.28
N ALA A 67 -17.86 -16.96 23.67
CA ALA A 67 -17.91 -16.50 25.05
C ALA A 67 -18.01 -14.97 25.16
N GLY A 68 -17.68 -14.43 26.32
CA GLY A 68 -17.65 -12.99 26.55
C GLY A 68 -18.96 -12.44 27.12
N GLY A 69 -19.24 -11.17 26.90
CA GLY A 69 -20.48 -10.57 27.41
C GLY A 69 -21.07 -9.49 26.53
N PHE A 70 -22.40 -9.44 26.49
CA PHE A 70 -23.14 -8.51 25.65
C PHE A 70 -22.77 -8.56 24.16
N ASN A 71 -22.39 -9.72 23.67
CA ASN A 71 -22.22 -9.92 22.23
C ASN A 71 -23.59 -10.18 21.60
N LEU A 72 -23.86 -9.51 20.48
CA LEU A 72 -25.14 -9.57 19.77
C LEU A 72 -24.93 -10.02 18.33
N ILE A 73 -25.63 -11.09 17.94
CA ILE A 73 -25.88 -11.42 16.53
C ILE A 73 -27.35 -11.11 16.28
N ASP A 74 -27.60 -10.07 15.48
CA ASP A 74 -28.92 -9.52 15.26
C ASP A 74 -29.75 -10.32 14.23
N GLU A 75 -30.99 -9.89 13.99
CA GLU A 75 -31.95 -10.62 13.16
C GLU A 75 -31.44 -10.92 11.74
N SER A 76 -31.77 -12.13 11.24
CA SER A 76 -31.41 -12.61 9.89
C SER A 76 -29.90 -12.57 9.56
N ALA A 77 -29.00 -12.45 10.54
CA ALA A 77 -27.55 -12.54 10.34
C ALA A 77 -27.08 -14.01 10.25
N PHE A 78 -27.47 -14.71 9.18
CA PHE A 78 -27.19 -16.14 9.02
C PHE A 78 -25.69 -16.48 9.01
N ASN A 79 -25.32 -17.62 9.62
CA ASN A 79 -23.96 -18.15 9.65
C ASN A 79 -22.91 -17.14 10.16
N ALA A 80 -23.33 -16.24 11.04
CA ALA A 80 -22.49 -15.20 11.61
C ALA A 80 -21.81 -15.71 12.89
N ALA A 81 -20.61 -15.22 13.20
CA ALA A 81 -19.87 -15.70 14.36
C ALA A 81 -19.16 -14.59 15.13
N ILE A 82 -19.32 -14.59 16.45
CA ILE A 82 -18.54 -13.82 17.40
C ILE A 82 -17.82 -14.81 18.33
N VAL A 83 -16.50 -14.90 18.26
CA VAL A 83 -15.80 -15.93 19.05
C VAL A 83 -15.73 -15.55 20.54
N SER A 84 -15.40 -14.29 20.86
CA SER A 84 -15.37 -13.80 22.24
C SER A 84 -15.40 -12.27 22.29
N GLY A 85 -15.15 -11.69 23.47
CA GLY A 85 -15.05 -10.24 23.68
C GLY A 85 -16.28 -9.66 24.35
N ARG A 86 -16.43 -8.34 24.28
CA ARG A 86 -17.50 -7.62 24.95
C ARG A 86 -18.16 -6.59 24.03
N ASP A 87 -19.48 -6.48 24.09
CA ASP A 87 -20.24 -5.44 23.37
C ASP A 87 -19.98 -5.48 21.84
N ASN A 88 -19.69 -6.66 21.27
CA ASN A 88 -19.53 -6.81 19.82
C ASN A 88 -20.87 -7.08 19.16
N THR A 89 -21.10 -6.52 17.96
CA THR A 89 -22.38 -6.66 17.25
C THR A 89 -22.18 -7.06 15.79
N LEU A 90 -22.85 -8.13 15.38
CA LEU A 90 -23.15 -8.41 13.96
C LEU A 90 -24.59 -7.96 13.74
N ALA A 91 -24.78 -6.87 12.99
CA ALA A 91 -26.08 -6.22 12.82
C ALA A 91 -27.03 -7.03 11.91
N ALA A 92 -28.26 -6.54 11.77
CA ALA A 92 -29.30 -7.24 11.02
C ALA A 92 -28.85 -7.52 9.58
N GLY A 93 -28.98 -8.77 9.15
CA GLY A 93 -28.58 -9.20 7.81
C GLY A 93 -27.07 -9.23 7.54
N ALA A 94 -26.20 -9.12 8.56
CA ALA A 94 -24.74 -9.28 8.46
C ALA A 94 -24.34 -10.75 8.27
N THR A 95 -24.84 -11.36 7.20
CA THR A 95 -24.67 -12.79 6.92
C THR A 95 -23.22 -13.16 6.69
N LYS A 96 -22.80 -14.33 7.19
CA LYS A 96 -21.44 -14.88 7.05
C LYS A 96 -20.33 -13.95 7.56
N SER A 97 -20.67 -13.00 8.42
CA SER A 97 -19.71 -12.06 9.00
C SER A 97 -19.08 -12.62 10.27
N PHE A 98 -17.89 -12.14 10.59
CA PHE A 98 -17.05 -12.70 11.66
C PHE A 98 -16.42 -11.61 12.51
N ILE A 99 -16.56 -11.71 13.84
CA ILE A 99 -15.77 -10.97 14.81
C ILE A 99 -14.97 -11.96 15.66
N GLY A 100 -13.64 -11.84 15.64
CA GLY A 100 -12.77 -12.73 16.41
C GLY A 100 -12.82 -12.44 17.91
N ALA A 101 -12.51 -11.22 18.33
CA ALA A 101 -12.55 -10.85 19.75
C ALA A 101 -12.62 -9.33 19.90
N GLY A 102 -12.41 -8.83 21.12
CA GLY A 102 -12.25 -7.40 21.39
C GLY A 102 -13.51 -6.75 21.94
N THR A 103 -13.57 -5.42 21.85
CA THR A 103 -14.61 -4.62 22.51
C THR A 103 -15.25 -3.63 21.55
N ILE A 104 -16.57 -3.53 21.53
CA ILE A 104 -17.30 -2.51 20.74
C ILE A 104 -16.99 -2.63 19.22
N ASN A 105 -16.77 -3.84 18.71
CA ASN A 105 -16.66 -4.02 17.26
C ASN A 105 -18.04 -4.24 16.64
N ARG A 106 -18.27 -3.65 15.46
CA ARG A 106 -19.57 -3.73 14.79
C ARG A 106 -19.45 -3.99 13.29
N ILE A 107 -20.22 -4.97 12.79
CA ILE A 107 -20.33 -5.23 11.35
C ILE A 107 -21.79 -5.09 10.93
N GLU A 108 -22.04 -4.28 9.90
CA GLU A 108 -23.34 -4.03 9.27
C GLU A 108 -23.39 -4.52 7.81
N ALA A 109 -22.32 -5.17 7.35
CA ALA A 109 -22.18 -5.70 6.00
C ALA A 109 -22.15 -7.23 5.99
N GLN A 110 -22.34 -7.79 4.79
CA GLN A 110 -22.25 -9.23 4.56
C GLN A 110 -20.80 -9.65 4.28
N GLN A 111 -20.46 -10.88 4.71
CA GLN A 111 -19.16 -11.51 4.48
C GLN A 111 -17.97 -10.68 4.98
N ALA A 112 -18.21 -9.80 5.95
CA ALA A 112 -17.21 -8.88 6.47
C ALA A 112 -16.53 -9.45 7.71
N VAL A 113 -15.29 -9.03 7.95
CA VAL A 113 -14.44 -9.60 9.00
C VAL A 113 -13.83 -8.49 9.83
N ILE A 114 -13.98 -8.59 11.15
CA ILE A 114 -13.16 -7.87 12.12
C ILE A 114 -12.36 -8.90 12.91
N GLY A 115 -11.04 -8.93 12.77
CA GLY A 115 -10.19 -9.89 13.48
C GLY A 115 -10.22 -9.70 14.99
N GLY A 116 -10.28 -8.44 15.44
CA GLY A 116 -10.56 -8.07 16.83
C GLY A 116 -10.25 -6.60 17.10
N GLY A 117 -9.79 -6.27 18.31
CA GLY A 117 -9.44 -4.88 18.67
C GLY A 117 -10.59 -4.13 19.34
N SER A 118 -10.57 -2.80 19.26
CA SER A 118 -11.55 -1.95 19.93
C SER A 118 -12.17 -0.94 18.97
N ASP A 119 -13.48 -0.76 19.05
CA ASP A 119 -14.19 0.32 18.33
C ASP A 119 -13.96 0.30 16.81
N ASN A 120 -14.01 -0.90 16.21
CA ASN A 120 -13.89 -1.05 14.76
C ASN A 120 -15.26 -1.27 14.12
N ILE A 121 -15.52 -0.58 13.01
CA ILE A 121 -16.84 -0.62 12.36
C ILE A 121 -16.72 -0.85 10.85
N ILE A 122 -17.45 -1.85 10.35
CA ILE A 122 -17.70 -2.04 8.91
C ILE A 122 -19.17 -1.74 8.66
N ALA A 123 -19.46 -0.63 7.99
CA ALA A 123 -20.81 -0.12 7.77
C ALA A 123 -21.56 -0.84 6.64
N ALA A 124 -22.86 -0.56 6.52
CA ALA A 124 -23.74 -1.19 5.54
C ALA A 124 -23.24 -1.07 4.09
N GLY A 125 -23.38 -2.14 3.32
CA GLY A 125 -22.96 -2.17 1.91
C GLY A 125 -21.44 -2.29 1.68
N ALA A 126 -20.61 -2.25 2.72
CA ALA A 126 -19.17 -2.54 2.63
C ALA A 126 -18.90 -4.06 2.61
N ASN A 127 -19.61 -4.79 1.74
CA ASN A 127 -19.56 -6.25 1.69
C ASN A 127 -18.15 -6.78 1.40
N SER A 128 -17.81 -7.93 2.00
CA SER A 128 -16.51 -8.57 1.84
C SER A 128 -15.32 -7.70 2.26
N SER A 129 -15.52 -6.74 3.16
CA SER A 129 -14.46 -5.88 3.69
C SER A 129 -13.84 -6.47 4.95
N VAL A 130 -12.59 -6.07 5.23
CA VAL A 130 -11.81 -6.62 6.34
C VAL A 130 -11.18 -5.52 7.16
N ILE A 131 -11.36 -5.58 8.48
CA ILE A 131 -10.52 -4.90 9.46
C ILE A 131 -9.73 -5.97 10.21
N GLY A 132 -8.40 -5.99 10.06
CA GLY A 132 -7.56 -7.02 10.70
C GLY A 132 -7.57 -6.95 12.23
N GLY A 133 -7.67 -5.75 12.78
CA GLY A 133 -7.70 -5.45 14.21
C GLY A 133 -7.32 -3.99 14.44
N GLY A 134 -6.91 -3.63 15.66
CA GLY A 134 -6.52 -2.26 16.00
C GLY A 134 -7.62 -1.48 16.71
N GLU A 135 -7.55 -0.16 16.65
CA GLU A 135 -8.45 0.73 17.40
C GLU A 135 -9.05 1.82 16.50
N GLY A 136 -10.37 2.00 16.58
CA GLY A 136 -11.06 3.15 15.98
C GLY A 136 -11.07 3.12 14.45
N HIS A 137 -11.09 1.95 13.83
CA HIS A 137 -11.15 1.85 12.37
C HIS A 137 -12.58 1.93 11.85
N ARG A 138 -12.77 2.55 10.68
CA ARG A 138 -14.08 2.60 10.05
C ARG A 138 -14.02 2.42 8.53
N ILE A 139 -14.74 1.43 8.03
CA ILE A 139 -15.10 1.30 6.61
C ILE A 139 -16.54 1.77 6.47
N TYR A 140 -16.76 2.86 5.75
CA TYR A 140 -18.05 3.54 5.61
C TYR A 140 -18.93 2.87 4.54
N ASN A 141 -20.12 3.43 4.29
CA ASN A 141 -21.17 2.74 3.56
C ASN A 141 -20.80 2.52 2.09
N GLY A 142 -21.23 1.39 1.53
CA GLY A 142 -21.07 1.13 0.10
C GLY A 142 -19.63 1.03 -0.38
N ALA A 143 -18.67 0.73 0.51
CA ALA A 143 -17.24 0.56 0.17
C ALA A 143 -16.82 -0.93 0.16
N PRO A 144 -17.40 -1.80 -0.71
CA PRO A 144 -17.10 -3.23 -0.72
C PRO A 144 -15.63 -3.52 -1.09
N TYR A 145 -15.16 -4.69 -0.67
CA TYR A 145 -13.82 -5.21 -0.93
C TYR A 145 -12.68 -4.34 -0.36
N SER A 146 -12.98 -3.59 0.70
CA SER A 146 -12.03 -2.65 1.30
C SER A 146 -11.28 -3.28 2.47
N VAL A 147 -10.05 -2.85 2.70
CA VAL A 147 -9.17 -3.47 3.72
C VAL A 147 -8.48 -2.42 4.59
N ILE A 148 -8.63 -2.60 5.89
CA ILE A 148 -7.79 -1.96 6.92
C ILE A 148 -7.03 -3.08 7.65
N PRO A 149 -5.72 -3.28 7.43
CA PRO A 149 -5.00 -4.37 8.07
C PRO A 149 -4.84 -4.17 9.60
N GLY A 150 -4.93 -2.92 10.06
CA GLY A 150 -4.92 -2.52 11.46
C GLY A 150 -4.28 -1.15 11.67
N GLY A 151 -3.75 -0.93 12.87
CA GLY A 151 -3.21 0.35 13.30
C GLY A 151 -4.20 1.09 14.21
N ARG A 152 -4.35 2.41 14.00
CA ARG A 152 -5.27 3.24 14.79
C ARG A 152 -5.93 4.31 13.93
N ALA A 153 -7.23 4.53 14.13
CA ALA A 153 -7.99 5.64 13.55
C ALA A 153 -7.95 5.76 12.01
N ASN A 154 -7.80 4.63 11.30
CA ASN A 154 -7.85 4.61 9.82
C ASN A 154 -9.30 4.54 9.31
N HIS A 155 -9.59 5.26 8.23
CA HIS A 155 -10.91 5.32 7.61
C HIS A 155 -10.87 4.98 6.12
N ILE A 156 -11.95 4.34 5.63
CA ILE A 156 -12.25 4.17 4.21
C ILE A 156 -13.64 4.77 3.96
N ALA A 157 -13.71 5.85 3.18
CA ALA A 157 -14.91 6.67 3.05
C ALA A 157 -16.06 5.97 2.30
N ASP A 158 -17.24 6.59 2.31
CA ASP A 158 -18.40 6.08 1.61
C ASP A 158 -18.11 5.88 0.11
N ASN A 159 -18.56 4.75 -0.44
CA ASN A 159 -18.37 4.38 -1.85
C ASN A 159 -16.92 4.25 -2.33
N ALA A 160 -15.92 4.26 -1.44
CA ALA A 160 -14.52 4.02 -1.79
C ALA A 160 -14.26 2.52 -2.00
N THR A 161 -14.82 1.95 -3.07
CA THR A 161 -14.70 0.52 -3.40
C THR A 161 -13.22 0.13 -3.62
N ASN A 162 -12.85 -1.09 -3.21
CA ASN A 162 -11.49 -1.62 -3.42
C ASN A 162 -10.38 -0.75 -2.80
N ALA A 163 -10.68 -0.05 -1.71
CA ALA A 163 -9.74 0.84 -1.05
C ALA A 163 -8.93 0.13 0.05
N PHE A 164 -7.76 0.69 0.35
CA PHE A 164 -6.85 0.20 1.38
C PHE A 164 -6.35 1.36 2.24
N ALA A 165 -6.47 1.26 3.56
CA ALA A 165 -5.96 2.28 4.50
C ALA A 165 -5.19 1.62 5.66
N ALA A 166 -3.96 2.05 5.92
CA ALA A 166 -3.11 1.47 6.97
C ALA A 166 -2.25 2.49 7.72
N GLY A 167 -1.94 2.19 8.98
CA GLY A 167 -1.08 3.00 9.84
C GLY A 167 -1.86 3.79 10.88
N TYR A 168 -1.57 5.08 11.04
CA TYR A 168 -2.27 5.98 11.96
C TYR A 168 -2.93 7.15 11.21
N ARG A 169 -4.27 7.23 11.27
CA ARG A 169 -5.08 8.29 10.62
C ARG A 169 -4.96 8.34 9.09
N ALA A 170 -4.80 7.19 8.44
CA ALA A 170 -4.92 7.06 6.99
C ALA A 170 -6.40 7.12 6.56
N GLN A 171 -6.71 7.91 5.53
CA GLN A 171 -8.07 8.08 5.00
C GLN A 171 -8.13 7.76 3.51
N ALA A 172 -8.64 6.60 3.14
CA ALA A 172 -8.89 6.25 1.75
C ALA A 172 -10.26 6.78 1.30
N ASN A 173 -10.26 7.98 0.72
CA ASN A 173 -11.47 8.74 0.39
C ASN A 173 -12.03 8.46 -1.02
N HIS A 174 -11.29 7.72 -1.85
CA HIS A 174 -11.65 7.47 -3.24
C HIS A 174 -11.53 5.99 -3.60
N PRO A 175 -12.28 5.50 -4.61
CA PRO A 175 -12.17 4.13 -5.10
C PRO A 175 -10.76 3.75 -5.57
N GLY A 176 -10.37 2.51 -5.29
CA GLY A 176 -9.10 1.92 -5.74
C GLY A 176 -7.84 2.52 -5.10
N THR A 177 -7.99 3.32 -4.05
CA THR A 177 -6.85 4.01 -3.43
C THR A 177 -6.15 3.16 -2.38
N PHE A 178 -4.83 3.33 -2.27
CA PHE A 178 -4.00 2.73 -1.25
C PHE A 178 -3.36 3.85 -0.43
N VAL A 179 -3.69 3.95 0.85
CA VAL A 179 -3.23 5.04 1.72
C VAL A 179 -2.45 4.48 2.91
N TRP A 180 -1.18 4.86 3.02
CA TRP A 180 -0.31 4.53 4.15
C TRP A 180 0.09 5.80 4.89
N ALA A 181 -0.18 5.83 6.20
CA ALA A 181 0.12 6.97 7.06
C ALA A 181 1.03 6.55 8.22
N ASP A 182 2.16 7.23 8.40
CA ASP A 182 3.05 7.05 9.54
C ASP A 182 2.43 7.49 10.89
N GLY A 183 3.21 7.42 11.97
CA GLY A 183 2.76 7.70 13.34
C GLY A 183 2.46 9.17 13.69
N GLN A 184 2.37 10.09 12.72
CA GLN A 184 1.99 11.47 12.99
C GLN A 184 0.49 11.58 13.34
N ASP A 185 0.16 12.37 14.37
CA ASP A 185 -1.21 12.65 14.79
C ASP A 185 -1.90 13.70 13.91
N THR A 186 -2.01 13.39 12.62
CA THR A 186 -2.74 14.19 11.65
C THR A 186 -3.38 13.26 10.63
N ASP A 187 -4.48 13.69 10.05
CA ASP A 187 -5.11 12.94 8.96
C ASP A 187 -4.23 12.98 7.71
N PHE A 188 -4.21 11.88 6.97
CA PHE A 188 -3.60 11.79 5.65
C PHE A 188 -4.54 11.08 4.70
N ALA A 189 -5.07 11.84 3.73
CA ALA A 189 -6.18 11.43 2.90
C ALA A 189 -5.80 11.28 1.44
N SER A 190 -6.47 10.36 0.75
CA SER A 190 -6.34 10.28 -0.70
C SER A 190 -6.98 11.47 -1.41
N THR A 191 -6.44 11.83 -2.58
CA THR A 191 -6.82 13.04 -3.33
C THR A 191 -7.53 12.76 -4.66
N THR A 192 -7.38 11.57 -5.21
CA THR A 192 -8.04 11.12 -6.46
C THR A 192 -8.25 9.60 -6.44
N PRO A 193 -9.18 9.03 -7.25
CA PRO A 193 -9.27 7.58 -7.42
C PRO A 193 -7.98 6.94 -7.97
N ASN A 194 -7.76 5.65 -7.67
CA ASN A 194 -6.64 4.83 -8.15
C ASN A 194 -5.23 5.35 -7.83
N GLU A 195 -5.07 6.09 -6.75
CA GLU A 195 -3.75 6.54 -6.29
C GLU A 195 -3.15 5.65 -5.21
N PHE A 196 -1.81 5.65 -5.14
CA PHE A 196 -1.06 5.16 -3.99
C PHE A 196 -0.48 6.36 -3.24
N SER A 197 -1.03 6.66 -2.07
CA SER A 197 -0.66 7.79 -1.22
C SER A 197 0.13 7.31 0.00
N VAL A 198 1.32 7.87 0.22
CA VAL A 198 2.22 7.50 1.32
C VAL A 198 2.69 8.73 2.08
N ARG A 199 2.45 8.76 3.39
CA ARG A 199 3.11 9.67 4.35
C ARG A 199 4.11 8.88 5.17
N ALA A 200 5.39 9.15 4.95
CA ALA A 200 6.50 8.53 5.66
C ALA A 200 7.56 9.59 6.02
N SER A 201 7.40 10.27 7.15
CA SER A 201 8.30 11.32 7.63
C SER A 201 9.74 10.86 7.87
N GLY A 202 9.95 9.56 8.12
CA GLY A 202 11.26 8.92 8.17
C GLY A 202 11.85 8.54 6.81
N GLY A 203 11.15 8.84 5.71
CA GLY A 203 11.51 8.47 4.34
C GLY A 203 10.93 7.13 3.89
N ILE A 204 11.03 6.87 2.58
CA ILE A 204 10.63 5.63 1.93
C ILE A 204 11.88 4.87 1.51
N ARG A 205 12.01 3.61 1.93
CA ARG A 205 13.09 2.70 1.47
C ARG A 205 12.50 1.66 0.51
N LEU A 206 12.86 1.75 -0.75
CA LEU A 206 12.54 0.74 -1.77
C LEU A 206 13.78 -0.10 -2.06
N GLN A 207 13.65 -1.42 -2.00
CA GLN A 207 14.74 -2.33 -2.32
C GLN A 207 14.67 -2.74 -3.78
N GLY A 208 15.70 -2.41 -4.56
CA GLY A 208 15.78 -2.70 -5.99
C GLY A 208 15.53 -1.48 -6.87
N LEU A 209 15.29 -1.73 -8.16
CA LEU A 209 15.00 -0.70 -9.14
C LEU A 209 13.61 -0.10 -8.91
N VAL A 210 13.52 1.23 -8.97
CA VAL A 210 12.26 1.97 -8.88
C VAL A 210 11.88 2.49 -10.26
N GLN A 211 10.67 2.15 -10.71
CA GLN A 211 10.11 2.62 -11.98
C GLN A 211 9.04 3.68 -11.69
N ILE A 212 9.08 4.82 -12.37
CA ILE A 212 8.13 5.92 -12.17
C ILE A 212 7.62 6.42 -13.52
N GLY A 213 6.30 6.40 -13.74
CA GLY A 213 5.65 6.97 -14.94
C GLY A 213 4.61 6.06 -15.60
N SER A 214 3.91 6.60 -16.60
CA SER A 214 2.94 5.89 -17.44
C SER A 214 3.53 5.64 -18.83
N GLU A 215 3.70 4.38 -19.22
CA GLU A 215 4.35 3.97 -20.48
C GLU A 215 3.43 4.04 -21.72
N THR A 216 2.19 4.54 -21.59
CA THR A 216 1.14 4.35 -22.63
C THR A 216 1.35 5.07 -23.97
N ASN A 217 2.51 5.69 -24.22
CA ASN A 217 2.90 6.21 -25.54
C ASN A 217 4.39 5.97 -25.90
N ALA A 218 5.12 5.13 -25.16
CA ALA A 218 6.49 4.72 -25.51
C ALA A 218 6.46 3.21 -25.84
N GLY A 219 6.89 2.83 -27.04
CA GLY A 219 6.66 1.50 -27.61
C GLY A 219 7.03 0.35 -26.68
N THR A 220 6.02 -0.42 -26.26
CA THR A 220 5.98 -1.85 -25.87
C THR A 220 7.21 -2.51 -25.23
N GLY A 221 8.07 -1.78 -24.53
CA GLY A 221 9.25 -2.31 -23.86
C GLY A 221 9.31 -1.77 -22.45
N THR A 222 9.25 -2.67 -21.48
CA THR A 222 9.39 -2.45 -20.04
C THR A 222 10.72 -1.74 -19.75
N ARG A 223 10.75 -0.41 -19.81
CA ARG A 223 12.00 0.36 -19.76
C ARG A 223 11.79 1.55 -18.82
N PRO A 224 12.19 1.43 -17.55
CA PRO A 224 11.91 2.46 -16.56
C PRO A 224 12.82 3.67 -16.69
N ILE A 225 12.31 4.82 -16.25
CA ILE A 225 13.14 6.01 -15.99
C ILE A 225 14.02 5.72 -14.76
N LEU A 226 15.33 5.82 -14.94
CA LEU A 226 16.31 5.69 -13.86
C LEU A 226 16.70 7.08 -13.35
N VAL A 227 16.54 7.35 -12.06
CA VAL A 227 17.13 8.53 -11.39
C VAL A 227 18.12 8.04 -10.34
N ARG A 228 19.38 8.46 -10.42
CA ARG A 228 20.41 8.07 -9.44
C ARG A 228 21.35 9.21 -9.08
N ARG A 229 22.00 9.06 -7.92
CA ARG A 229 23.17 9.86 -7.55
C ARG A 229 24.39 9.41 -8.36
N VAL A 230 25.25 10.35 -8.70
CA VAL A 230 26.54 10.12 -9.35
C VAL A 230 27.63 10.52 -8.37
N GLU A 231 28.57 9.59 -8.13
CA GLU A 231 29.80 9.83 -7.39
C GLU A 231 30.96 9.25 -8.21
N SER A 232 31.74 10.11 -8.85
CA SER A 232 32.91 9.73 -9.64
C SER A 232 34.16 10.23 -8.93
N THR A 233 34.68 9.39 -8.05
CA THR A 233 35.84 9.66 -7.19
C THR A 233 37.10 8.92 -7.61
N ASP A 234 37.01 8.05 -8.62
CA ASP A 234 38.14 7.39 -9.27
C ASP A 234 38.30 7.98 -10.67
N ASN A 235 39.39 8.70 -10.89
CA ASN A 235 39.66 9.37 -12.16
C ASN A 235 40.48 8.51 -13.14
N SER A 236 40.73 7.24 -12.82
CA SER A 236 41.43 6.33 -13.73
C SER A 236 40.76 6.33 -15.11
N PRO A 237 41.52 6.34 -16.22
CA PRO A 237 40.95 6.29 -17.56
C PRO A 237 40.00 5.09 -17.72
N GLY A 238 38.85 5.33 -18.34
CA GLY A 238 37.87 4.29 -18.65
C GLY A 238 36.83 4.01 -17.56
N LYS A 239 36.91 4.69 -16.41
CA LYS A 239 35.90 4.54 -15.34
C LYS A 239 34.56 5.09 -15.80
N VAL A 240 33.54 4.23 -15.83
CA VAL A 240 32.20 4.56 -16.34
C VAL A 240 31.40 5.33 -15.29
N VAL A 241 30.93 6.50 -15.68
CA VAL A 241 30.10 7.39 -14.87
C VAL A 241 28.63 7.26 -15.21
N ALA A 242 28.28 7.06 -16.48
CA ALA A 242 26.92 6.87 -16.98
C ALA A 242 26.91 6.13 -18.32
N ARG A 243 25.75 5.57 -18.69
CA ARG A 243 25.54 4.83 -19.95
C ARG A 243 24.25 5.27 -20.63
N ALA A 244 24.20 5.14 -21.95
CA ALA A 244 22.99 5.25 -22.78
C ALA A 244 23.23 4.36 -24.01
N GLU A 245 22.46 3.29 -24.16
CA GLU A 245 22.71 2.21 -25.12
C GLU A 245 24.15 1.69 -25.12
N ASP A 246 24.86 1.89 -26.22
CA ASP A 246 26.25 1.50 -26.45
C ASP A 246 27.21 2.66 -26.20
N MET A 247 26.72 3.74 -25.59
CA MET A 247 27.50 4.93 -25.24
C MET A 247 27.83 4.94 -23.75
N GLN A 248 29.05 5.34 -23.42
CA GLN A 248 29.51 5.44 -22.04
C GLN A 248 30.17 6.79 -21.79
N LEU A 249 29.68 7.52 -20.80
CA LEU A 249 30.39 8.65 -20.21
C LEU A 249 31.47 8.09 -19.30
N GLN A 250 32.73 8.35 -19.61
CA GLN A 250 33.88 7.82 -18.88
C GLN A 250 34.83 8.94 -18.45
N ARG A 251 35.62 8.64 -17.42
CA ARG A 251 36.79 9.44 -17.03
C ARG A 251 37.91 9.27 -18.05
N ASP A 252 38.62 10.36 -18.34
CA ASP A 252 39.73 10.39 -19.30
C ASP A 252 41.12 10.23 -18.67
N GLY A 253 41.21 10.12 -17.34
CA GLY A 253 42.48 10.09 -16.59
C GLY A 253 42.83 11.38 -15.88
N SER A 254 42.25 12.50 -16.32
CA SER A 254 42.55 13.82 -15.79
C SER A 254 41.61 14.22 -14.64
N THR A 255 41.89 15.38 -14.07
CA THR A 255 41.18 15.89 -12.91
C THR A 255 39.76 16.31 -13.28
N GLY A 256 39.61 17.06 -14.37
CA GLY A 256 38.33 17.60 -14.86
C GLY A 256 37.77 16.98 -16.13
N GLY A 257 38.48 16.04 -16.75
CA GLY A 257 38.16 15.58 -18.10
C GLY A 257 37.22 14.37 -18.17
N PHE A 258 36.46 14.35 -19.26
CA PHE A 258 35.46 13.32 -19.57
C PHE A 258 35.46 13.01 -21.07
N VAL A 259 35.18 11.76 -21.38
CA VAL A 259 34.98 11.28 -22.75
C VAL A 259 33.66 10.54 -22.88
N ILE A 260 33.10 10.55 -24.07
CA ILE A 260 32.02 9.66 -24.49
C ILE A 260 32.61 8.62 -25.43
N ILE A 261 32.52 7.37 -25.00
CA ILE A 261 32.88 6.21 -25.81
C ILE A 261 31.63 5.71 -26.52
N THR A 262 31.68 5.59 -27.85
CA THR A 262 30.69 4.85 -28.63
C THR A 262 31.24 3.46 -28.95
N GLN A 263 30.44 2.40 -28.73
CA GLN A 263 30.93 1.02 -28.77
C GLN A 263 30.45 0.21 -29.98
N SER A 264 29.47 0.69 -30.74
CA SER A 264 28.91 -0.04 -31.89
C SER A 264 28.79 0.81 -33.16
N ASN A 265 28.50 0.15 -34.28
CA ASN A 265 28.26 0.77 -35.58
C ASN A 265 26.80 1.27 -35.69
N ARG A 266 26.42 2.28 -34.90
CA ARG A 266 25.05 2.81 -34.83
C ARG A 266 24.99 4.29 -35.26
N ALA A 267 23.96 4.64 -36.03
CA ALA A 267 23.69 6.01 -36.47
C ALA A 267 22.87 6.78 -35.42
N ASN A 268 22.62 8.08 -35.69
CA ASN A 268 21.67 8.93 -34.95
C ASN A 268 21.99 9.23 -33.47
N ARG A 269 23.22 8.95 -33.06
CA ARG A 269 23.71 9.28 -31.71
C ARG A 269 24.06 10.76 -31.61
N SER A 270 23.64 11.36 -30.51
CA SER A 270 23.93 12.75 -30.19
C SER A 270 24.60 12.88 -28.84
N LEU A 271 25.40 13.94 -28.70
CA LEU A 271 25.99 14.37 -27.46
C LEU A 271 25.88 15.89 -27.40
N SER A 272 25.24 16.39 -26.36
CA SER A 272 25.23 17.81 -26.03
C SER A 272 25.69 18.00 -24.60
N ALA A 273 26.79 18.72 -24.41
CA ALA A 273 27.32 19.03 -23.10
C ALA A 273 27.55 20.53 -22.94
N PHE A 274 27.17 21.05 -21.79
CA PHE A 274 27.37 22.45 -21.42
C PHE A 274 27.81 22.53 -19.97
N GLY A 275 28.83 23.32 -19.71
CA GLY A 275 29.40 23.50 -18.39
C GLY A 275 29.95 24.90 -18.16
N ILE A 276 30.48 25.10 -16.97
CA ILE A 276 31.11 26.33 -16.50
C ILE A 276 32.51 25.97 -16.00
N ASN A 277 33.51 26.75 -16.38
CA ASN A 277 34.87 26.58 -15.88
C ASN A 277 35.10 27.30 -14.54
N SER A 278 36.27 27.09 -13.94
CA SER A 278 36.64 27.70 -12.67
C SER A 278 36.67 29.23 -12.65
N SER A 279 36.74 29.89 -13.82
CA SER A 279 36.64 31.35 -13.93
C SER A 279 35.22 31.85 -14.17
N GLY A 280 34.23 30.96 -14.23
CA GLY A 280 32.82 31.30 -14.46
C GLY A 280 32.45 31.43 -15.94
N ALA A 281 33.37 31.14 -16.87
CA ALA A 281 33.08 31.19 -18.29
C ALA A 281 32.35 29.91 -18.77
N PRO A 282 31.37 30.05 -19.68
CA PRO A 282 30.67 28.90 -20.24
C PRO A 282 31.59 28.10 -21.17
N VAL A 283 31.48 26.78 -21.12
CA VAL A 283 32.20 25.82 -21.98
C VAL A 283 31.17 24.84 -22.52
N GLY A 284 31.02 24.77 -23.84
CA GLY A 284 30.06 23.87 -24.49
C GLY A 284 30.74 22.97 -25.51
N THR A 285 30.24 21.76 -25.63
CA THR A 285 30.57 20.83 -26.71
C THR A 285 29.29 20.18 -27.23
N ASN A 286 29.15 20.12 -28.55
CA ASN A 286 27.99 19.50 -29.20
C ASN A 286 28.50 18.71 -30.41
N PHE A 287 28.13 17.43 -30.47
CA PHE A 287 28.60 16.51 -31.50
C PHE A 287 27.43 15.71 -32.06
N THR A 288 27.38 15.61 -33.39
CA THR A 288 26.79 14.43 -34.04
C THR A 288 27.87 13.36 -34.06
N LEU A 289 27.61 12.24 -33.39
CA LEU A 289 28.65 11.22 -33.20
C LEU A 289 28.76 10.35 -34.46
N ALA A 290 30.00 10.00 -34.81
CA ALA A 290 30.29 9.12 -35.94
C ALA A 290 29.57 7.77 -35.76
N THR A 291 29.29 7.07 -36.87
CA THR A 291 28.68 5.74 -36.83
C THR A 291 29.61 4.69 -36.26
N ALA A 292 30.92 4.77 -36.51
CA ALA A 292 31.91 3.84 -35.98
C ALA A 292 32.21 4.04 -34.49
N PRO A 293 32.70 3.00 -33.78
CA PRO A 293 33.22 3.15 -32.42
C PRO A 293 34.28 4.25 -32.33
N SER A 294 34.15 5.13 -31.34
CA SER A 294 34.99 6.32 -31.23
C SER A 294 35.09 6.81 -29.79
N THR A 295 36.17 7.53 -29.49
CA THR A 295 36.36 8.27 -28.24
C THR A 295 36.17 9.75 -28.52
N ASN A 296 35.19 10.37 -27.88
CA ASN A 296 34.82 11.77 -28.12
C ASN A 296 35.05 12.56 -26.84
N ILE A 297 35.92 13.56 -26.90
CA ILE A 297 36.23 14.41 -25.74
C ILE A 297 35.01 15.27 -25.42
N VAL A 298 34.49 15.14 -24.21
CA VAL A 298 33.40 16.00 -23.70
C VAL A 298 34.00 17.30 -23.18
N PHE A 299 34.97 17.19 -22.27
CA PHE A 299 35.77 18.31 -21.77
C PHE A 299 37.20 17.84 -21.50
N THR A 300 38.17 18.72 -21.72
CA THR A 300 39.58 18.51 -21.36
C THR A 300 39.90 19.12 -20.00
N ASP A 301 40.97 18.65 -19.36
CA ASP A 301 41.44 19.23 -18.10
C ASP A 301 41.81 20.72 -18.22
N ALA A 302 42.37 21.12 -19.37
CA ALA A 302 42.76 22.50 -19.65
C ALA A 302 41.57 23.47 -19.66
N GLN A 303 40.36 22.99 -19.98
CA GLN A 303 39.14 23.80 -19.89
C GLN A 303 38.73 24.08 -18.45
N ASN A 304 39.30 23.36 -17.47
CA ASN A 304 39.06 23.50 -16.04
C ASN A 304 37.57 23.60 -15.68
N VAL A 305 36.74 22.75 -16.31
CA VAL A 305 35.31 22.66 -16.06
C VAL A 305 35.08 22.23 -14.62
N VAL A 306 34.21 22.95 -13.90
CA VAL A 306 33.87 22.68 -12.49
C VAL A 306 32.42 22.24 -12.31
N SER A 307 31.56 22.45 -13.32
CA SER A 307 30.19 21.94 -13.35
C SER A 307 29.76 21.76 -14.79
N PHE A 308 29.06 20.67 -15.10
CA PHE A 308 28.43 20.50 -16.41
C PHE A 308 27.18 19.62 -16.36
N THR A 309 26.34 19.82 -17.37
CA THR A 309 25.27 18.91 -17.74
C THR A 309 25.58 18.35 -19.12
N THR A 310 25.43 17.04 -19.28
CA THR A 310 25.56 16.37 -20.58
C THR A 310 24.36 15.49 -20.82
N THR A 311 23.80 15.54 -22.03
CA THR A 311 22.77 14.64 -22.53
C THR A 311 23.33 13.88 -23.71
N PHE A 312 23.25 12.55 -23.66
CA PHE A 312 23.77 11.69 -24.71
C PHE A 312 22.90 10.45 -24.91
N GLY A 313 22.89 9.95 -26.14
CA GLY A 313 22.10 8.78 -26.52
C GLY A 313 21.58 8.83 -27.97
N ASP A 314 20.66 7.93 -28.31
CA ASP A 314 19.94 7.93 -29.59
C ASP A 314 18.67 8.77 -29.46
N ILE A 315 18.61 9.88 -30.19
CA ILE A 315 17.46 10.80 -30.19
C ILE A 315 16.42 10.42 -31.25
N TYR A 316 16.68 9.40 -32.05
CA TYR A 316 15.76 8.83 -33.04
C TYR A 316 15.30 7.42 -32.60
N ASN A 317 14.14 6.95 -33.09
CA ASN A 317 13.62 5.58 -32.92
C ASN A 317 13.79 4.93 -31.52
N ASN A 318 12.86 5.17 -30.58
CA ASN A 318 12.86 4.74 -29.16
C ASN A 318 13.68 5.61 -28.18
N ALA A 319 14.19 6.77 -28.61
CA ALA A 319 14.67 7.88 -27.78
C ALA A 319 15.28 7.45 -26.42
N GLU A 320 16.43 6.78 -26.47
CA GLU A 320 17.18 6.44 -25.26
C GLU A 320 18.21 7.54 -25.00
N VAL A 321 17.98 8.29 -23.92
CA VAL A 321 18.83 9.42 -23.54
C VAL A 321 19.16 9.34 -22.06
N THR A 322 20.42 9.61 -21.74
CA THR A 322 20.88 9.81 -20.37
C THR A 322 21.36 11.24 -20.22
N GLN A 323 20.81 11.93 -19.22
CA GLN A 323 21.27 13.22 -18.78
C GLN A 323 22.05 13.07 -17.47
N VAL A 324 23.26 13.60 -17.43
CA VAL A 324 24.13 13.64 -16.25
C VAL A 324 24.37 15.10 -15.89
N SER A 325 24.20 15.46 -14.63
CA SER A 325 24.53 16.79 -14.12
C SER A 325 25.44 16.66 -12.90
N ILE A 326 26.69 17.07 -13.03
CA ILE A 326 27.73 16.87 -12.01
C ILE A 326 28.62 18.10 -11.84
N SER A 327 29.19 18.24 -10.65
CA SER A 327 30.10 19.33 -10.28
C SER A 327 31.25 18.82 -9.42
N ARG A 328 32.30 19.64 -9.32
CA ARG A 328 33.51 19.39 -8.54
C ARG A 328 34.10 20.71 -8.03
N ARG A 329 35.10 20.66 -7.15
CA ARG A 329 35.90 21.84 -6.83
C ARG A 329 37.01 22.01 -7.87
N SER A 330 37.37 23.24 -8.21
CA SER A 330 38.55 23.44 -9.07
C SER A 330 39.79 22.84 -8.43
N GLY A 331 40.56 22.08 -9.22
CA GLY A 331 41.77 21.40 -8.79
C GLY A 331 41.56 20.01 -8.15
N ASP A 332 40.32 19.58 -7.89
CA ASP A 332 40.03 18.23 -7.42
C ASP A 332 39.41 17.33 -8.51
N TYR A 333 39.46 16.02 -8.31
CA TYR A 333 38.94 15.03 -9.27
C TYR A 333 37.64 14.34 -8.80
N PHE A 334 37.05 14.83 -7.70
CA PHE A 334 35.84 14.27 -7.09
C PHE A 334 34.61 14.92 -7.70
N TRP A 335 33.88 14.18 -8.52
CA TRP A 335 32.66 14.67 -9.16
C TRP A 335 31.43 14.07 -8.52
N VAL A 336 30.46 14.92 -8.17
CA VAL A 336 29.19 14.52 -7.57
C VAL A 336 28.01 15.18 -8.26
N GLY A 337 26.87 14.49 -8.28
CA GLY A 337 25.63 15.02 -8.81
C GLY A 337 24.58 13.95 -9.02
N THR A 338 23.79 14.08 -10.09
CA THR A 338 22.70 13.16 -10.41
C THR A 338 22.73 12.78 -11.88
N LEU A 339 22.03 11.69 -12.20
CA LEU A 339 21.61 11.42 -13.56
C LEU A 339 20.16 10.99 -13.62
N THR A 340 19.58 11.22 -14.80
CA THR A 340 18.29 10.73 -15.23
C THR A 340 18.49 10.01 -16.56
N SER A 341 18.03 8.78 -16.68
CA SER A 341 18.03 8.05 -17.94
C SER A 341 16.62 7.61 -18.29
N SER A 342 16.28 7.65 -19.59
CA SER A 342 15.02 7.08 -20.08
C SER A 342 15.03 5.54 -20.11
N ARG A 343 16.11 4.89 -19.63
CA ARG A 343 16.22 3.43 -19.49
C ARG A 343 17.17 3.01 -18.37
N ASP A 344 16.93 1.86 -17.75
CA ASP A 344 17.90 1.18 -16.88
C ASP A 344 18.97 0.43 -17.71
N GLN A 345 20.24 0.59 -17.33
CA GLN A 345 21.43 0.12 -18.07
C GLN A 345 22.54 -0.43 -17.17
#